data_AF-A0A523LU98-F1
#
_entry.id   AF-A0A523LU98-F1
#
_cell.length_a   1.000
_cell.length_b   1.000
_cell.length_c   1.000
_cell.angle_alpha   90.00
_cell.angle_beta   90.00
_cell.angle_gamma   90.00
#
_symmetry.space_group_name_H-M   'P 1'
#
loop_
_entity.id
_entity.type
_entity.pdbx_description
1 polymer ?
#
loop_
_entity_poly.entity_id
_entity_poly.type
_entity_poly.pdbx_seq_one_letter_code
_entity_poly.pdbx_strand_id
1 'polypeptide(L)' 'NLCLLFLAPELLRYLLIHELCHGRHMNHSKRFWKRVARFEPEYRSRDRALTESWRQVPGWLGLY' A
#
# COMPACT_ATOMS: atom_id res chain seq x y z
N ASN A 1 -13.35 -1.79 2.95
CA ASN A 1 -12.57 -0.55 2.80
C ASN A 1 -12.88 0.04 1.42
N LEU A 2 -13.81 1.00 1.32
CA LEU A 2 -14.29 1.56 0.04
C LEU A 2 -13.25 2.46 -0.65
N CYS A 3 -12.30 2.99 0.12
CA CYS A 3 -11.25 3.88 -0.37
C CYS A 3 -10.34 3.21 -1.42
N LEU A 4 -10.27 1.88 -1.41
CA LEU A 4 -9.51 1.09 -2.37
C LEU A 4 -9.99 1.24 -3.82
N LEU A 5 -11.27 1.61 -4.02
CA LEU A 5 -11.83 1.85 -5.35
C LEU A 5 -11.24 3.09 -6.05
N PHE A 6 -10.58 3.97 -5.29
CA PHE A 6 -9.97 5.19 -5.80
C PHE A 6 -8.47 5.03 -6.06
N LEU A 7 -7.90 3.85 -5.83
CA LEU A 7 -6.50 3.57 -6.12
C LEU A 7 -6.33 3.12 -7.56
N ALA A 8 -5.27 3.60 -8.21
CA ALA A 8 -4.81 3.01 -9.46
C ALA A 8 -4.54 1.50 -9.26
N PRO A 9 -4.82 0.63 -10.26
CA PRO A 9 -4.66 -0.82 -10.13
C PRO A 9 -3.29 -1.26 -9.61
N GLU A 10 -2.24 -0.55 -10.01
CA GLU A 10 -0.86 -0.78 -9.63
C GLU A 10 -0.60 -0.52 -8.13
N LEU A 11 -1.27 0.50 -7.57
CA LEU A 11 -1.19 0.83 -6.14
C LEU A 11 -2.02 -0.13 -5.31
N LEU A 12 -3.18 -0.56 -5.81
CA LEU A 12 -3.98 -1.60 -5.17
C LEU A 12 -3.19 -2.92 -5.09
N ARG A 13 -2.56 -3.34 -6.19
CA ARG A 13 -1.68 -4.53 -6.21
C ARG A 13 -0.56 -4.43 -5.17
N TYR A 14 0.10 -3.27 -5.11
CA TYR A 14 1.15 -3.01 -4.12
C TYR A 14 0.62 -3.14 -2.69
N LEU A 15 -0.51 -2.51 -2.38
CA LEU A 15 -1.12 -2.59 -1.06
C LEU A 15 -1.48 -4.04 -0.69
N LEU A 16 -2.02 -4.84 -1.63
CA LEU A 16 -2.28 -6.26 -1.37
C LEU A 16 -0.99 -7.04 -1.07
N ILE A 17 0.10 -6.80 -1.81
CA ILE A 17 1.41 -7.40 -1.51
C ILE A 17 1.91 -6.99 -0.12
N HIS A 18 1.73 -5.72 0.24
CA HIS A 18 2.08 -5.17 1.55
C HIS A 18 1.36 -5.90 2.68
N GLU A 19 0.03 -5.99 2.59
CA GLU A 19 -0.80 -6.70 3.59
C GLU A 19 -0.48 -8.19 3.67
N LEU A 20 -0.24 -8.87 2.54
CA LEU A 20 0.18 -10.27 2.54
C LEU A 20 1.54 -10.48 3.21
N CYS A 21 2.46 -9.50 3.11
CA CYS A 21 3.75 -9.56 3.79
C CYS A 21 3.62 -9.46 5.31
N HIS A 22 2.57 -8.78 5.82
CA HIS A 22 2.30 -8.72 7.25
C HIS A 22 2.04 -10.10 7.86
N GLY A 23 1.49 -11.05 7.10
CA GLY A 23 1.31 -12.44 7.54
C GLY A 23 2.62 -13.17 7.95
N ARG A 24 3.80 -12.60 7.67
CA ARG A 24 5.10 -13.11 8.14
C ARG A 24 5.87 -12.10 9.00
N HIS A 25 5.63 -10.82 8.83
CA HIS A 25 6.30 -9.74 9.54
C HIS A 25 5.28 -8.66 9.92
N MET A 26 4.77 -8.70 11.16
CA MET A 26 3.69 -7.83 11.62
C MET A 26 4.08 -6.34 11.76
N ASN A 27 5.33 -5.98 11.51
CA ASN A 27 5.82 -4.59 11.56
C ASN A 27 6.65 -4.26 10.32
N HIS A 28 6.79 -2.96 10.03
CA HIS A 28 7.57 -2.44 8.90
C HIS A 28 9.09 -2.48 9.13
N SER A 29 9.60 -3.58 9.70
CA SER A 29 11.04 -3.79 9.92
C SER A 29 11.81 -3.98 8.61
N LYS A 30 13.16 -3.98 8.68
CA LYS A 30 14.02 -4.28 7.52
C LYS A 30 13.67 -5.64 6.88
N ARG A 31 13.26 -6.64 7.67
CA ARG A 31 12.85 -7.97 7.17
C ARG A 31 11.54 -7.91 6.40
N PHE A 32 10.59 -7.11 6.86
CA PHE A 32 9.35 -6.82 6.14
C PHE A 32 9.65 -6.21 4.77
N TRP A 33 10.41 -5.11 4.73
CA TRP A 33 10.72 -4.42 3.47
C TRP A 33 11.53 -5.28 2.50
N LYS A 34 12.45 -6.12 3.01
CA LYS A 34 13.15 -7.11 2.17
C LYS A 34 12.18 -8.12 1.53
N ARG A 35 11.10 -8.50 2.23
CA ARG A 35 10.07 -9.41 1.71
C ARG A 35 9.18 -8.70 0.69
N VAL A 36 8.75 -7.47 0.96
CA VAL A 36 7.99 -6.66 0.00
C VAL A 36 8.79 -6.48 -1.30
N ALA A 37 10.07 -6.10 -1.20
CA ALA A 37 10.96 -5.89 -2.34
C ALA A 37 11.14 -7.14 -3.23
N ARG A 38 10.93 -8.35 -2.69
CA ARG A 38 10.99 -9.59 -3.47
C ARG A 38 9.81 -9.72 -4.44
N PHE A 39 8.64 -9.20 -4.09
CA PHE A 39 7.42 -9.29 -4.90
C PHE A 39 7.10 -8.00 -5.66
N GLU A 40 7.65 -6.89 -5.17
CA GLU A 40 7.53 -5.57 -5.77
C GLU A 40 8.87 -4.83 -5.67
N PRO A 41 9.75 -4.94 -6.69
CA PRO A 41 11.05 -4.26 -6.69
C PRO A 41 10.94 -2.74 -6.55
N GLU A 42 9.89 -2.15 -7.13
CA GLU A 42 9.61 -0.71 -7.12
C GLU A 42 8.83 -0.27 -5.87
N TYR A 43 8.88 -1.03 -4.77
CA TYR A 43 8.03 -0.77 -3.61
C TYR A 43 8.20 0.65 -3.04
N ARG A 44 9.39 1.25 -3.12
CA ARG A 44 9.65 2.57 -2.56
C ARG A 44 8.89 3.68 -3.28
N SER A 45 8.83 3.61 -4.62
CA SER A 45 8.08 4.58 -5.41
C SER A 45 6.58 4.36 -5.24
N ARG A 46 6.14 3.10 -5.16
CA ARG A 46 4.73 2.74 -4.91
C ARG A 46 4.25 3.12 -3.52
N ASP A 47 5.08 2.99 -2.49
CA ASP A 47 4.76 3.41 -1.12
C ASP A 47 4.53 4.92 -1.02
N ARG A 48 5.38 5.70 -1.69
CA ARG A 48 5.23 7.15 -1.82
C ARG A 48 3.96 7.51 -2.58
N ALA A 49 3.75 6.90 -3.75
CA ALA A 49 2.57 7.16 -4.56
C ALA A 49 1.27 6.75 -3.85
N LEU A 50 1.27 5.65 -3.10
CA LEU A 50 0.14 5.24 -2.27
C LEU A 50 -0.16 6.29 -1.19
N THR A 51 0.87 6.81 -0.52
CA THR A 51 0.72 7.87 0.49
C THR A 51 0.10 9.14 -0.12
N GLU A 52 0.52 9.52 -1.33
CA GLU A 52 -0.01 10.68 -2.04
C GLU A 52 -1.43 10.46 -2.57
N SER A 53 -1.77 9.23 -2.95
CA SER A 53 -3.07 8.86 -3.52
C SER A 53 -4.25 9.03 -2.54
N TRP A 54 -4.00 9.08 -1.22
CA TRP A 54 -5.06 9.34 -0.24
C TRP A 54 -5.79 10.67 -0.47
N ARG A 55 -5.15 11.65 -1.14
CA ARG A 55 -5.78 12.91 -1.54
C ARG A 55 -6.88 12.74 -2.59
N GLN A 56 -6.90 11.61 -3.30
CA GLN A 56 -7.89 11.30 -4.33
C GLN A 56 -9.19 10.73 -3.74
N VAL A 57 -9.16 10.30 -2.47
CA VAL A 57 -10.35 9.79 -1.79
C VAL A 57 -11.28 10.96 -1.47
N PRO A 58 -12.54 10.94 -1.95
CA PRO A 58 -13.47 12.03 -1.67
C PRO A 58 -13.71 12.23 -0.16
N GLY A 59 -13.59 13.47 0.31
CA GLY A 59 -13.73 13.80 1.74
C GLY A 59 -15.12 13.54 2.34
N TRP A 60 -16.15 13.34 1.52
CA TRP A 60 -17.49 12.94 1.98
C TRP A 60 -17.60 11.45 2.37
N LEU A 61 -16.57 10.64 2.09
CA LEU A 61 -16.50 9.24 2.56
C LEU A 61 -16.21 9.08 4.05
N GLY A 62 -16.11 10.19 4.79
CA GLY A 62 -16.08 10.15 6.26
C GLY A 62 -14.75 9.72 6.87
N LEU A 63 -13.63 9.88 6.15
CA LEU A 63 -12.30 9.76 6.74
C LEU A 63 -12.00 11.04 7.54
N TYR A 64 -12.63 11.18 8.71
CA TYR A 64 -12.30 12.17 9.74
C TYR A 64 -11.81 11.42 10.98
#